data_AF-A0A0K2TNA8-F1
#
_entry.id   AF-A0A0K2TNA8-F1
#
_cell.length_a   1.000
_cell.length_b   1.000
_cell.length_c   1.000
_cell.angle_alpha   90.00
_cell.angle_beta   90.00
_cell.angle_gamma   90.00
#
_symmetry.space_group_name_H-M   'P 1'
#
loop_
_entity.id
_entity.type
_entity.pdbx_description
1 polymer ?
#
loop_
_entity_poly.entity_id
_entity_poly.type
_entity_poly.pdbx_seq_one_letter_code
_entity_poly.pdbx_strand_id
1 'polypeptide(L)'
;MIQQVSGSLSKMESSSSLTASTLSVTSASDLKKLEKELSHQTGSKVKDIRFQLADQFKSLDGRLEIQQSIVSEVQDIFRRRAEIESNYSRDLDKLAKSITNRHKEYKQKRDTWQLFSSTQLWEVLIQQTKRNSKDHASLSEIYANHVATRCQEINEDLQRIYRKH
;
A
#
# COMPACT_ATOMS: atom_id res chain seq x y z
N MET A 1 -22.56 -4.18 -1.70
CA MET A 1 -22.32 -5.58 -1.28
C MET A 1 -23.41 -6.14 -0.33
N ILE A 2 -24.03 -5.33 0.54
CA ILE A 2 -25.10 -5.78 1.47
C ILE A 2 -26.43 -6.12 0.77
N GLN A 3 -26.75 -5.48 -0.37
CA GLN A 3 -27.98 -5.75 -1.13
C GLN A 3 -28.02 -7.10 -1.86
N GLN A 4 -26.89 -7.74 -2.15
CA GLN A 4 -26.87 -9.07 -2.80
C GLN A 4 -27.11 -10.23 -1.81
N VAL A 5 -26.89 -10.00 -0.50
CA VAL A 5 -27.08 -11.02 0.53
C VAL A 5 -28.57 -11.18 0.89
N SER A 6 -29.33 -10.07 0.91
CA SER A 6 -30.78 -10.08 1.17
C SER A 6 -31.58 -10.88 0.12
N GLY A 7 -31.21 -10.76 -1.15
CA GLY A 7 -31.85 -11.52 -2.24
C GLY A 7 -31.57 -13.04 -2.18
N SER A 8 -30.50 -13.45 -1.50
CA SER A 8 -30.12 -14.86 -1.36
C SER A 8 -30.85 -15.53 -0.18
N LEU A 9 -31.17 -14.77 0.87
CA LEU A 9 -31.93 -15.27 2.04
C LEU A 9 -33.41 -15.55 1.69
N SER A 10 -34.03 -14.69 0.88
CA SER A 10 -35.44 -14.88 0.42
C SER A 10 -35.62 -16.11 -0.48
N LYS A 11 -34.59 -16.49 -1.25
CA LYS A 11 -34.59 -17.73 -2.05
C LYS A 11 -34.44 -19.00 -1.20
N MET A 12 -33.84 -18.90 -0.01
CA MET A 12 -33.77 -20.03 0.93
C MET A 12 -35.12 -20.30 1.60
N GLU A 13 -35.86 -19.28 2.01
CA GLU A 13 -37.17 -19.49 2.66
C GLU A 13 -38.25 -20.03 1.70
N SER A 14 -38.14 -19.71 0.41
CA SER A 14 -39.02 -20.27 -0.63
C SER A 14 -38.73 -21.76 -0.93
N SER A 15 -37.61 -22.31 -0.43
CA SER A 15 -37.23 -23.73 -0.61
C SER A 15 -37.73 -24.63 0.53
N SER A 16 -38.32 -24.06 1.59
CA SER A 16 -38.82 -24.76 2.77
C SER A 16 -40.21 -25.40 2.59
N SER A 17 -40.93 -25.11 1.50
CA SER A 17 -42.28 -25.64 1.25
C SER A 17 -42.32 -27.06 0.66
N LEU A 18 -41.16 -27.71 0.50
CA LEU A 18 -41.04 -29.03 -0.13
C LEU A 18 -41.12 -30.22 0.85
N THR A 19 -41.44 -30.04 2.13
CA THR A 19 -41.37 -31.12 3.13
C THR A 19 -42.66 -31.91 3.36
N ALA A 20 -43.64 -31.90 2.45
CA ALA A 20 -44.84 -32.72 2.64
C ALA A 20 -45.39 -33.27 1.32
N SER A 21 -44.66 -34.21 0.73
CA SER A 21 -45.26 -35.22 -0.14
C SER A 21 -44.60 -36.54 0.15
N THR A 22 -45.28 -37.36 0.94
CA THR A 22 -44.96 -38.77 1.16
C THR A 22 -45.00 -39.48 -0.20
N LEU A 23 -43.85 -39.58 -0.85
CA LEU A 23 -43.68 -40.28 -2.14
C LEU A 23 -43.79 -41.79 -1.88
N SER A 24 -44.90 -42.39 -2.28
CA SER A 24 -44.98 -43.84 -2.46
C SER A 24 -44.08 -44.23 -3.64
N VAL A 25 -42.89 -44.76 -3.33
CA VAL A 25 -42.03 -45.40 -4.33
C VAL A 25 -42.70 -46.70 -4.77
N THR A 26 -43.28 -46.73 -5.96
CA THR A 26 -44.08 -47.87 -6.46
C THR A 26 -43.37 -48.70 -7.53
N SER A 27 -42.21 -48.26 -8.05
CA SER A 27 -41.48 -48.96 -9.12
C SER A 27 -39.97 -48.68 -9.11
N ALA A 28 -39.17 -49.69 -9.49
CA ALA A 28 -37.72 -49.55 -9.69
C ALA A 28 -37.32 -48.49 -10.73
N SER A 29 -38.24 -48.12 -11.64
CA SER A 29 -38.04 -47.04 -12.62
C SER A 29 -37.98 -45.65 -11.96
N ASP A 30 -38.78 -45.43 -10.92
CA ASP A 30 -38.91 -44.13 -10.26
C ASP A 30 -37.69 -43.84 -9.38
N LEU A 31 -37.15 -44.90 -8.74
CA LEU A 31 -35.86 -44.84 -8.05
C LEU A 31 -34.73 -44.45 -9.01
N LYS A 32 -34.62 -45.10 -10.17
CA LYS A 32 -33.59 -44.76 -11.18
C LYS A 32 -33.72 -43.32 -11.69
N LYS A 33 -34.95 -42.80 -11.80
CA LYS A 33 -35.20 -41.43 -12.26
C LYS A 33 -34.79 -40.40 -11.19
N LEU A 34 -35.14 -40.65 -9.93
CA LEU A 34 -34.70 -39.83 -8.79
C LEU A 34 -33.17 -39.84 -8.61
N GLU A 35 -32.53 -40.99 -8.75
CA GLU A 35 -31.07 -41.11 -8.67
C GLU A 35 -30.38 -40.32 -9.78
N LYS A 36 -30.90 -40.40 -11.02
CA LYS A 36 -30.40 -39.61 -12.15
C LYS A 36 -30.58 -38.10 -11.93
N GLU A 37 -31.73 -37.68 -11.41
CA GLU A 37 -32.01 -36.27 -11.11
C GLU A 37 -31.10 -35.75 -9.98
N LEU A 38 -30.93 -36.53 -8.91
CA LEU A 38 -30.02 -36.21 -7.81
C LEU A 38 -28.57 -36.11 -8.28
N SER A 39 -28.12 -37.03 -9.13
CA SER A 39 -26.81 -36.99 -9.78
C SER A 39 -26.64 -35.74 -10.64
N HIS A 40 -27.67 -35.36 -11.43
CA HIS A 40 -27.64 -34.17 -12.27
C HIS A 40 -27.57 -32.89 -11.45
N GLN A 41 -28.42 -32.78 -10.41
CA GLN A 41 -28.44 -31.63 -9.50
C GLN A 41 -27.11 -31.49 -8.74
N THR A 42 -26.54 -32.60 -8.29
CA THR A 42 -25.23 -32.62 -7.62
C THR A 42 -24.13 -32.21 -8.59
N GLY A 43 -24.14 -32.73 -9.82
CA GLY A 43 -23.20 -32.34 -10.88
C GLY A 43 -23.27 -30.86 -11.24
N SER A 44 -24.48 -30.28 -11.27
CA SER A 44 -24.68 -28.84 -11.51
C SER A 44 -24.11 -28.01 -10.36
N LYS A 45 -24.46 -28.32 -9.10
CA LYS A 45 -23.95 -27.61 -7.93
C LYS A 45 -22.41 -27.65 -7.85
N VAL A 46 -21.80 -28.79 -8.18
CA VAL A 46 -20.34 -28.93 -8.23
C VAL A 46 -19.73 -28.02 -9.31
N LYS A 47 -20.35 -27.90 -10.49
CA LYS A 47 -19.89 -26.99 -11.53
C LYS A 47 -19.99 -25.53 -11.11
N ASP A 48 -21.10 -25.15 -10.46
CA ASP A 48 -21.31 -23.78 -9.96
C ASP A 48 -20.27 -23.40 -8.90
N ILE A 49 -19.98 -24.29 -7.96
CA ILE A 49 -18.94 -24.08 -6.94
C ILE A 49 -17.55 -23.94 -7.59
N ARG A 50 -17.22 -24.80 -8.57
CA ARG A 50 -15.94 -24.69 -9.31
C ARG A 50 -15.83 -23.35 -10.04
N PHE A 51 -16.92 -22.89 -10.66
CA PHE A 51 -16.95 -21.61 -11.35
C PHE A 51 -16.73 -20.45 -10.36
N GLN A 52 -17.43 -20.45 -9.22
CA GLN A 52 -17.25 -19.44 -8.17
C GLN A 52 -15.83 -19.42 -7.61
N LEU A 53 -15.22 -20.59 -7.36
CA LEU A 53 -13.84 -20.68 -6.88
C LEU A 53 -12.84 -20.15 -7.91
N ALA A 54 -13.04 -20.43 -9.20
CA ALA A 54 -12.19 -19.90 -10.26
C ALA A 54 -12.28 -18.37 -10.37
N ASP A 55 -13.48 -17.81 -10.26
CA ASP A 55 -13.69 -16.36 -10.25
C ASP A 55 -13.08 -15.69 -9.00
N GLN A 56 -13.22 -16.33 -7.83
CA GLN A 56 -12.58 -15.89 -6.60
C GLN A 56 -11.05 -15.87 -6.72
N PHE A 57 -10.45 -16.90 -7.30
CA PHE A 57 -9.01 -16.96 -7.53
C PHE A 57 -8.55 -15.80 -8.43
N LYS A 58 -9.24 -15.56 -9.55
CA LYS A 58 -8.95 -14.44 -10.45
C LYS A 58 -9.09 -13.08 -9.76
N SER A 59 -10.08 -12.93 -8.87
CA SER A 59 -10.25 -11.72 -8.08
C SER A 59 -9.10 -11.50 -7.10
N LEU A 60 -8.58 -12.57 -6.49
CA LEU A 60 -7.40 -12.50 -5.62
C LEU A 60 -6.13 -12.11 -6.39
N ASP A 61 -5.94 -12.65 -7.61
CA ASP A 61 -4.85 -12.27 -8.50
C ASP A 61 -4.87 -10.77 -8.80
N GLY A 62 -6.01 -10.25 -9.27
CA GLY A 62 -6.16 -8.83 -9.58
C GLY A 62 -5.94 -7.94 -8.36
N ARG A 63 -6.36 -8.38 -7.16
CA ARG A 63 -6.09 -7.66 -5.91
C ARG A 63 -4.60 -7.60 -5.59
N LEU A 64 -3.85 -8.69 -5.80
CA LEU A 64 -2.40 -8.70 -5.60
C LEU A 64 -1.71 -7.69 -6.52
N GLU A 65 -2.02 -7.72 -7.82
CA GLU A 65 -1.43 -6.83 -8.81
C GLU A 65 -1.65 -5.35 -8.46
N ILE A 66 -2.87 -4.99 -8.05
CA ILE A 66 -3.20 -3.63 -7.61
C ILE A 66 -2.38 -3.23 -6.38
N GLN A 67 -2.26 -4.11 -5.38
CA GLN A 67 -1.47 -3.82 -4.18
C GLN A 67 0.02 -3.61 -4.50
N GLN A 68 0.59 -4.45 -5.36
CA GLN A 68 1.98 -4.30 -5.80
C GLN A 68 2.20 -2.99 -6.58
N SER A 69 1.23 -2.59 -7.42
CA SER A 69 1.26 -1.31 -8.12
C SER A 69 1.30 -0.14 -7.13
N ILE A 70 0.41 -0.14 -6.13
CA ILE A 70 0.36 0.91 -5.10
C ILE A 70 1.68 0.99 -4.32
N VAL A 71 2.26 -0.15 -3.93
CA VAL A 71 3.55 -0.17 -3.22
C VAL A 71 4.67 0.41 -4.09
N SER A 72 4.67 0.09 -5.39
CA SER A 72 5.63 0.66 -6.35
C SER A 72 5.47 2.18 -6.50
N GLU A 73 4.23 2.68 -6.58
CA GLU A 73 3.95 4.12 -6.63
C GLU A 73 4.42 4.84 -5.37
N VAL A 74 4.18 4.27 -4.18
CA VAL A 74 4.67 4.82 -2.91
C VAL A 74 6.20 4.89 -2.90
N GLN A 75 6.87 3.82 -3.34
CA GLN A 75 8.33 3.80 -3.42
C GLN A 75 8.88 4.88 -4.37
N ASP A 76 8.23 5.10 -5.50
CA ASP A 76 8.61 6.12 -6.48
C ASP A 76 8.41 7.55 -5.94
N ILE A 77 7.30 7.80 -5.22
CA ILE A 77 7.07 9.07 -4.53
C ILE A 77 8.21 9.37 -3.55
N PHE A 78 8.56 8.41 -2.69
CA PHE A 78 9.61 8.62 -1.70
C PHE A 78 11.01 8.74 -2.32
N ARG A 79 11.27 8.06 -3.44
CA ARG A 79 12.50 8.25 -4.21
C ARG A 79 12.64 9.70 -4.71
N ARG A 80 11.59 10.23 -5.35
CA ARG A 80 11.57 11.64 -5.79
C ARG A 80 11.70 12.61 -4.62
N ARG A 81 11.03 12.34 -3.50
CA ARG A 81 11.18 13.15 -2.28
C ARG A 81 12.61 13.11 -1.76
N ALA A 82 13.26 11.94 -1.73
CA ALA A 82 14.64 11.82 -1.30
C ALA A 82 15.59 12.69 -2.13
N GLU A 83 15.40 12.73 -3.45
CA GLU A 83 16.17 13.59 -4.36
C GLU A 83 15.96 15.08 -4.06
N ILE A 84 14.71 15.50 -3.85
CA ILE A 84 14.37 16.89 -3.49
C ILE A 84 15.03 17.27 -2.17
N GLU A 85 14.90 16.45 -1.14
CA GLU A 85 15.51 16.70 0.17
C GLU A 85 17.05 16.75 0.08
N SER A 86 17.66 15.88 -0.74
CA SER A 86 19.10 15.89 -0.99
C SER A 86 19.57 17.17 -1.66
N ASN A 87 18.83 17.64 -2.67
CA ASN A 87 19.11 18.89 -3.36
C ASN A 87 18.99 20.08 -2.40
N TYR A 88 17.91 20.13 -1.61
CA TYR A 88 17.68 21.21 -0.66
C TYR A 88 18.75 21.25 0.43
N SER A 89 19.15 20.09 0.96
CA SER A 89 20.29 19.98 1.88
C SER A 89 21.57 20.58 1.30
N ARG A 90 21.91 20.23 0.04
CA ARG A 90 23.10 20.75 -0.66
C ARG A 90 23.05 22.25 -0.87
N ASP A 91 21.89 22.80 -1.21
CA ASP A 91 21.74 24.23 -1.46
C ASP A 91 21.80 25.05 -0.16
N LEU A 92 21.26 24.52 0.96
CA LEU A 92 21.44 25.12 2.29
C LEU A 92 22.91 25.11 2.74
N ASP A 93 23.65 24.02 2.51
CA ASP A 93 25.07 23.95 2.84
C ASP A 93 25.90 24.94 2.01
N LYS A 94 25.63 25.04 0.70
CA LYS A 94 26.25 26.05 -0.18
C LYS A 94 25.95 27.47 0.32
N LEU A 95 24.71 27.76 0.70
CA LEU A 95 24.29 29.06 1.22
C LEU A 95 25.06 29.41 2.51
N ALA A 96 25.10 28.48 3.46
CA ALA A 96 25.82 28.66 4.72
C ALA A 96 27.32 28.93 4.50
N LYS A 97 27.95 28.18 3.57
CA LYS A 97 29.36 28.38 3.18
C LYS A 97 29.60 29.74 2.52
N SER A 98 28.75 30.14 1.57
CA SER A 98 28.85 31.42 0.86
C SER A 98 28.76 32.61 1.83
N ILE A 99 27.78 32.60 2.74
CA ILE A 99 27.62 33.67 3.72
C ILE A 99 28.80 33.69 4.70
N THR A 100 29.27 32.51 5.15
CA THR A 100 30.44 32.40 6.05
C THR A 100 31.70 32.98 5.40
N ASN A 101 31.97 32.68 4.14
CA ASN A 101 33.14 33.19 3.42
C ASN A 101 33.07 34.71 3.26
N ARG A 102 31.92 35.23 2.84
CA ARG A 102 31.69 36.67 2.71
C ARG A 102 31.89 37.41 4.04
N HIS A 103 31.40 36.86 5.14
CA HIS A 103 31.58 37.48 6.46
C HIS A 103 33.06 37.56 6.87
N LYS A 104 33.86 36.53 6.57
CA LYS A 104 35.32 36.55 6.81
C LYS A 104 36.01 37.66 6.02
N GLU A 105 35.67 37.82 4.74
CA GLU A 105 36.23 38.86 3.87
C GLU A 105 35.93 40.28 4.37
N TYR A 106 34.71 40.53 4.89
CA TYR A 106 34.34 41.84 5.43
C TYR A 106 34.94 42.11 6.81
N LYS A 107 35.12 41.08 7.65
CA LYS A 107 35.77 41.20 8.96
C LYS A 107 37.21 41.69 8.82
N GLN A 108 37.94 41.18 7.82
CA GLN A 108 39.31 41.63 7.50
C GLN A 108 39.40 43.09 7.03
N LYS A 109 38.27 43.72 6.67
CA LYS A 109 38.19 45.13 6.25
C LYS A 109 37.69 46.07 7.36
N ARG A 110 37.30 45.57 8.53
CA ARG A 110 36.69 46.34 9.63
C ARG A 110 37.31 45.98 10.99
N ASP A 111 38.57 46.36 11.20
CA ASP A 111 39.32 46.04 12.42
C ASP A 111 38.88 46.78 13.71
N THR A 112 37.93 47.71 13.66
CA THR A 112 37.63 48.61 14.79
C THR A 112 36.20 48.56 15.36
N TRP A 113 35.27 47.80 14.78
CA TRP A 113 33.84 47.90 15.16
C TRP A 113 33.39 46.72 16.03
N GLN A 114 33.14 46.99 17.32
CA GLN A 114 32.58 46.03 18.28
C GLN A 114 31.08 45.81 17.97
N LEU A 115 30.76 44.80 17.15
CA LEU A 115 29.41 44.51 16.63
C LEU A 115 28.79 43.24 17.25
N PHE A 116 28.80 43.11 18.58
CA PHE A 116 28.46 41.83 19.24
C PHE A 116 27.04 41.32 18.96
N SER A 117 26.00 42.15 19.05
CA SER A 117 24.60 41.69 18.93
C SER A 117 24.23 41.27 17.50
N SER A 118 24.65 42.03 16.49
CA SER A 118 24.40 41.72 15.08
C SER A 118 25.25 40.56 14.59
N THR A 119 26.48 40.41 15.10
CA THR A 119 27.33 39.25 14.82
C THR A 119 26.76 37.97 15.44
N GLN A 120 26.22 38.05 16.66
CA GLN A 120 25.58 36.91 17.32
C GLN A 120 24.33 36.43 16.56
N LEU A 121 23.47 37.35 16.12
CA LEU A 121 22.29 37.01 15.33
C LEU A 121 22.69 36.32 14.02
N TRP A 122 23.71 36.85 13.33
CA TRP A 122 24.26 36.26 12.12
C TRP A 122 24.76 34.82 12.36
N GLU A 123 25.50 34.61 13.45
CA GLU A 123 26.03 33.29 13.78
C GLU A 123 24.91 32.28 14.07
N VAL A 124 23.89 32.68 14.84
CA VAL A 124 22.70 31.84 15.09
C VAL A 124 22.00 31.45 13.78
N LEU A 125 21.81 32.40 12.85
CA LEU A 125 21.18 32.13 11.56
C LEU A 125 21.98 31.11 10.75
N ILE A 126 23.31 31.25 10.68
CA ILE A 126 24.18 30.30 9.96
C ILE A 126 24.14 28.92 10.60
N GLN A 127 24.16 28.84 11.93
CA GLN A 127 24.05 27.56 12.63
C GLN A 127 22.68 26.91 12.38
N GLN A 128 21.60 27.69 12.31
CA GLN A 128 20.29 27.16 11.96
C GLN A 128 20.25 26.64 10.53
N THR A 129 20.80 27.37 9.55
CA THR A 129 20.88 26.91 8.15
C THR A 129 21.67 25.60 8.04
N LYS A 130 22.79 25.47 8.76
CA LYS A 130 23.59 24.24 8.82
C LYS A 130 22.81 23.08 9.45
N ARG A 131 22.06 23.34 10.52
CA ARG A 131 21.19 22.34 11.16
C ARG A 131 20.11 21.85 10.19
N ASN A 132 19.37 22.77 9.56
CA ASN A 132 18.37 22.42 8.56
C ASN A 132 18.99 21.59 7.41
N SER A 133 20.17 21.97 6.91
CA SER A 133 20.87 21.18 5.87
C SER A 133 21.10 19.73 6.30
N LYS A 134 21.54 19.48 7.54
CA LYS A 134 21.72 18.13 8.09
C LYS A 134 20.41 17.39 8.25
N ASP A 135 19.36 18.06 8.72
CA ASP A 135 18.04 17.46 8.90
C ASP A 135 17.47 17.00 7.54
N HIS A 136 17.61 17.82 6.49
CA HIS A 136 17.21 17.45 5.13
C HIS A 136 18.06 16.32 4.54
N ALA A 137 19.36 16.25 4.87
CA ALA A 137 20.20 15.11 4.48
C ALA A 137 19.71 13.81 5.14
N SER A 138 19.38 13.86 6.43
CA SER A 138 18.83 12.72 7.18
C SER A 138 17.48 12.27 6.61
N LEU A 139 16.57 13.20 6.30
CA LEU A 139 15.30 12.88 5.65
C LEU A 139 15.50 12.21 4.29
N SER A 140 16.44 12.72 3.48
CA SER A 140 16.81 12.10 2.19
C SER A 140 17.24 10.65 2.37
N GLU A 141 18.10 10.37 3.35
CA GLU A 141 18.58 9.01 3.64
C GLU A 141 17.45 8.09 4.10
N ILE A 142 16.57 8.55 5.00
CA ILE A 142 15.42 7.80 5.46
C ILE A 142 14.49 7.43 4.30
N TYR A 143 14.19 8.39 3.41
CA TYR A 143 13.33 8.16 2.26
C TYR A 143 13.98 7.23 1.22
N ALA A 144 15.27 7.39 0.95
CA ALA A 144 15.98 6.57 -0.03
C ALA A 144 16.16 5.12 0.45
N ASN A 145 16.47 4.92 1.73
CA ASN A 145 16.91 3.61 2.24
C ASN A 145 15.81 2.91 3.03
N HIS A 146 15.32 3.55 4.11
CA HIS A 146 14.39 2.89 5.03
C HIS A 146 13.04 2.65 4.36
N VAL A 147 12.48 3.66 3.69
CA VAL A 147 11.18 3.50 3.01
C VAL A 147 11.27 2.49 1.87
N ALA A 148 12.34 2.54 1.06
CA ALA A 148 12.55 1.57 -0.01
C ALA A 148 12.61 0.13 0.51
N THR A 149 13.33 -0.08 1.62
CA THR A 149 13.41 -1.40 2.28
C THR A 149 12.04 -1.87 2.76
N ARG A 150 11.25 -0.99 3.39
CA ARG A 150 9.90 -1.35 3.85
C ARG A 150 8.96 -1.68 2.68
N CYS A 151 9.05 -0.97 1.56
CA CYS A 151 8.30 -1.30 0.34
C CYS A 151 8.69 -2.69 -0.22
N GLN A 152 9.98 -3.02 -0.20
CA GLN A 152 10.49 -4.34 -0.61
C GLN A 152 9.89 -5.45 0.28
N GLU A 153 9.98 -5.30 1.61
CA GLU A 153 9.45 -6.26 2.58
C GLU A 153 7.94 -6.46 2.40
N ILE A 154 7.18 -5.38 2.20
CA ILE A 154 5.73 -5.45 1.93
C ILE A 154 5.47 -6.25 0.65
N ASN A 155 6.22 -6.01 -0.42
CA ASN A 155 6.07 -6.76 -1.67
C ASN A 155 6.38 -8.26 -1.49
N GLU A 156 7.42 -8.59 -0.72
CA GLU A 156 7.75 -9.98 -0.39
C GLU A 156 6.64 -10.65 0.44
N ASP A 157 6.05 -9.92 1.38
CA ASP A 157 4.93 -10.39 2.20
C ASP A 157 3.65 -10.61 1.38
N LEU A 158 3.31 -9.67 0.49
CA LEU A 158 2.19 -9.81 -0.45
C LEU A 158 2.34 -11.09 -1.29
N GLN A 159 3.54 -11.31 -1.81
CA GLN A 159 3.89 -12.50 -2.59
C GLN A 159 3.87 -13.78 -1.75
N ARG A 160 4.32 -13.72 -0.50
CA ARG A 160 4.31 -14.87 0.43
C ARG A 160 2.89 -15.27 0.81
N ILE A 161 2.03 -14.31 1.12
CA ILE A 161 0.62 -14.56 1.45
C ILE A 161 -0.08 -15.15 0.24
N TYR A 162 0.14 -14.59 -0.95
CA TYR A 162 -0.44 -15.10 -2.19
C TYR A 162 -0.04 -16.56 -2.47
N ARG A 163 1.24 -16.93 -2.33
CA ARG A 163 1.71 -18.32 -2.52
C ARG A 163 1.19 -19.32 -1.48
N LYS A 164 0.62 -18.85 -0.36
CA LYS A 164 0.01 -19.71 0.66
C LYS A 164 -1.48 -20.00 0.39
N HIS A 165 -2.09 -19.29 -0.57
CA HIS A 165 -3.44 -19.54 -1.06
C HIS A 165 -3.40 -20.50 -2.26
#